data_AF-A0A7U4K0Z6-F1
#
_entry.id   AF-A0A7U4K0Z6-F1
#
_cell.length_a   1.000
_cell.length_b   1.000
_cell.length_c   1.000
_cell.angle_alpha   90.00
_cell.angle_beta   90.00
_cell.angle_gamma   90.00
#
_symmetry.space_group_name_H-M   'P 1'
#
loop_
_entity.id
_entity.type
_entity.pdbx_description
1 polymer ?
#
loop_
_entity_poly.entity_id
_entity_poly.type
_entity_poly.pdbx_seq_one_letter_code
_entity_poly.pdbx_strand_id
1 'polypeptide(L)'
;MDYIVGVDIGNSSTEVALAQCMTDGQLHFVASTLTETTGIKGTQRNIFGINKALNLLVEKAGIALSDISLIRINEATPVLGINHAIAHQLGGQFHIAHGLANALLLVPVIRFNAADARARKRYARLAKLCHFSPANGDDGAAVNQLIHQIELLKRQCGLAQPLAAMKVDERQLQQRIPDMITAAQADVTLRTNPRPADDNDIRGIIEALYE
;
A
#
# COMPACT_ATOMS: atom_id res chain seq x y z
N MET A 1 -28.98 6.92 -23.27
CA MET A 1 -28.23 7.73 -22.28
C MET A 1 -27.51 6.73 -21.44
N ASP A 2 -26.18 6.79 -21.42
CA ASP A 2 -25.40 5.70 -20.88
C ASP A 2 -24.85 6.13 -19.53
N TYR A 3 -25.37 5.55 -18.46
CA TYR A 3 -24.87 5.80 -17.12
C TYR A 3 -23.76 4.81 -16.78
N ILE A 4 -22.63 5.34 -16.34
CA ILE A 4 -21.45 4.56 -15.95
C ILE A 4 -21.23 4.76 -14.45
N VAL A 5 -20.96 3.67 -13.74
CA VAL A 5 -20.59 3.71 -12.33
C VAL A 5 -19.14 3.27 -12.12
N GLY A 6 -18.38 4.08 -11.40
CA GLY A 6 -17.11 3.67 -10.78
C GLY A 6 -17.35 3.20 -9.35
N VAL A 7 -16.72 2.10 -8.95
CA VAL A 7 -16.80 1.50 -7.62
C VAL A 7 -15.39 1.41 -7.06
N ASP A 8 -15.11 2.05 -5.93
CA ASP A 8 -13.86 1.91 -5.18
C ASP A 8 -14.09 1.18 -3.86
N ILE A 9 -13.31 0.13 -3.63
CA ILE A 9 -13.40 -0.68 -2.40
C ILE A 9 -12.22 -0.31 -1.51
N GLY A 10 -12.47 0.58 -0.55
CA GLY A 10 -11.60 1.02 0.52
C GLY A 10 -11.57 0.06 1.73
N ASN A 11 -10.63 0.27 2.66
CA ASN A 11 -10.45 -0.64 3.81
C ASN A 11 -11.65 -0.56 4.77
N SER A 12 -12.28 0.61 4.84
CA SER A 12 -13.39 0.91 5.73
C SER A 12 -14.65 1.32 4.96
N SER A 13 -14.50 1.88 3.76
CA SER A 13 -15.59 2.36 2.93
C SER A 13 -15.60 1.72 1.54
N THR A 14 -16.79 1.43 1.01
CA THR A 14 -17.03 1.20 -0.42
C THR A 14 -17.73 2.43 -0.97
N GLU A 15 -17.12 3.04 -1.98
CA GLU A 15 -17.58 4.27 -2.61
C GLU A 15 -18.02 3.98 -4.03
N VAL A 16 -19.11 4.61 -4.45
CA VAL A 16 -19.59 4.54 -5.82
C VAL A 16 -19.87 5.93 -6.36
N ALA A 17 -19.52 6.15 -7.63
CA ALA A 17 -19.73 7.40 -8.34
C ALA A 17 -20.40 7.14 -9.68
N LEU A 18 -21.50 7.84 -9.92
CA LEU A 18 -22.28 7.81 -11.16
C LEU A 18 -21.86 8.95 -12.07
N ALA A 19 -21.60 8.65 -13.33
CA ALA A 19 -21.44 9.62 -14.39
C ALA A 19 -22.38 9.31 -15.55
N GLN A 20 -22.87 10.35 -16.20
CA GLN A 20 -23.60 10.25 -17.46
C GLN A 20 -22.63 10.45 -18.62
N CYS A 21 -22.61 9.51 -19.57
CA CYS A 21 -21.86 9.66 -20.81
C CYS A 21 -22.68 10.49 -21.81
N MET A 22 -22.14 11.64 -22.17
CA MET A 22 -22.68 12.53 -23.18
C MET A 22 -22.37 12.00 -24.58
N THR A 23 -23.11 12.45 -25.59
CA THR A 23 -22.95 11.97 -26.99
C THR A 23 -21.59 12.27 -27.60
N ASP A 24 -20.86 13.24 -27.06
CA ASP A 24 -19.49 13.61 -27.45
C ASP A 24 -18.42 12.79 -26.70
N GLY A 25 -18.82 11.84 -25.86
CA GLY A 25 -17.95 11.01 -25.04
C GLY A 25 -17.49 11.65 -23.74
N GLN A 26 -17.92 12.88 -23.42
CA GLN A 26 -17.63 13.50 -22.13
C GLN A 26 -18.44 12.84 -21.01
N LEU A 27 -17.83 12.75 -19.83
CA LEU A 27 -18.48 12.22 -18.63
C LEU A 27 -18.93 13.39 -17.75
N HIS A 28 -20.24 13.48 -17.50
CA HIS A 28 -20.80 14.42 -16.54
C HIS A 28 -21.09 13.70 -15.22
N PHE A 29 -20.46 14.13 -14.13
CA PHE A 29 -20.72 13.57 -12.80
C PHE A 29 -22.16 13.84 -12.36
N VAL A 30 -22.84 12.80 -11.86
CA VAL A 30 -24.24 12.88 -11.42
C VAL A 30 -24.34 12.82 -9.90
N ALA A 31 -23.80 11.76 -9.30
CA ALA A 31 -23.91 11.52 -7.87
C ALA A 31 -22.82 10.58 -7.37
N SER A 32 -22.60 10.57 -6.05
CA SER A 32 -21.82 9.54 -5.36
C SER A 32 -22.46 9.16 -4.03
N THR A 33 -22.18 7.94 -3.58
CA THR A 33 -22.57 7.41 -2.28
C THR A 33 -21.44 6.59 -1.68
N LEU A 34 -21.49 6.42 -0.36
CA LEU A 34 -20.49 5.70 0.42
C LEU A 34 -21.21 4.79 1.41
N THR A 35 -20.72 3.57 1.58
CA THR A 35 -21.13 2.65 2.64
C THR A 35 -19.92 2.05 3.33
N GLU A 36 -20.09 1.45 4.50
CA GLU A 36 -19.02 0.63 5.08
C GLU A 36 -18.66 -0.54 4.16
N THR A 37 -17.37 -0.86 4.08
CA THR A 37 -16.88 -2.04 3.36
C THR A 37 -17.35 -3.31 4.05
N THR A 38 -17.94 -4.22 3.28
CA THR A 38 -18.39 -5.50 3.81
C THR A 38 -17.31 -6.57 3.63
N GLY A 39 -16.59 -6.87 4.70
CA GLY A 39 -15.55 -7.91 4.71
C GLY A 39 -14.17 -7.40 4.26
N ILE A 40 -13.29 -8.33 3.87
CA ILE A 40 -11.92 -8.00 3.45
C ILE A 40 -11.95 -7.69 1.95
N LYS A 41 -11.27 -6.63 1.49
CA LYS A 41 -11.24 -6.28 0.05
C LYS A 41 -10.81 -7.47 -0.83
N GLY A 42 -11.40 -7.59 -2.01
CA GLY A 42 -11.16 -8.70 -2.93
C GLY A 42 -11.84 -10.02 -2.54
N THR A 43 -12.67 -10.04 -1.50
CA THR A 43 -13.52 -11.18 -1.17
C THR A 43 -14.96 -10.98 -1.66
N GLN A 44 -15.68 -12.09 -1.89
CA GLN A 44 -17.10 -12.08 -2.25
C GLN A 44 -18.00 -11.34 -1.24
N ARG A 45 -17.53 -11.14 0.00
CA ARG A 45 -18.28 -10.35 0.98
C ARG A 45 -18.45 -8.90 0.54
N ASN A 46 -17.56 -8.33 -0.28
CA ASN A 46 -17.70 -6.94 -0.74
C ASN A 46 -18.89 -6.74 -1.69
N ILE A 47 -19.43 -7.82 -2.28
CA ILE A 47 -20.62 -7.74 -3.15
C ILE A 47 -21.80 -7.10 -2.40
N PHE A 48 -21.95 -7.36 -1.11
CA PHE A 48 -23.02 -6.76 -0.30
C PHE A 48 -22.85 -5.24 -0.15
N GLY A 49 -21.63 -4.77 0.11
CA GLY A 49 -21.28 -3.35 0.20
C GLY A 49 -21.48 -2.64 -1.14
N ILE A 50 -21.03 -3.25 -2.23
CA ILE A 50 -21.24 -2.74 -3.60
C ILE A 50 -22.75 -2.61 -3.89
N ASN A 51 -23.53 -3.67 -3.64
CA ASN A 51 -24.99 -3.64 -3.87
C ASN A 51 -25.68 -2.57 -3.01
N LYS A 52 -25.28 -2.43 -1.74
CA LYS A 52 -25.84 -1.41 -0.85
C LYS A 52 -25.51 0.00 -1.37
N ALA A 53 -24.26 0.25 -1.75
CA ALA A 53 -23.82 1.54 -2.27
C ALA A 53 -24.52 1.89 -3.59
N LEU A 54 -24.67 0.92 -4.50
CA LEU A 54 -25.40 1.08 -5.76
C LEU A 54 -26.88 1.41 -5.56
N ASN A 55 -27.58 0.72 -4.65
CA ASN A 55 -28.98 1.00 -4.36
C ASN A 55 -29.17 2.43 -3.84
N LEU A 56 -28.30 2.88 -2.92
CA LEU A 56 -28.32 4.25 -2.41
C LEU A 56 -28.00 5.27 -3.52
N LEU A 57 -27.11 4.91 -4.46
CA LEU A 57 -26.71 5.78 -5.56
C LEU A 57 -27.86 6.04 -6.53
N VAL A 58 -28.57 4.98 -6.94
CA VAL A 58 -29.68 5.11 -7.89
C VAL A 58 -30.89 5.79 -7.27
N GLU A 59 -31.16 5.56 -5.98
CA GLU A 59 -32.17 6.29 -5.20
C GLU A 59 -31.83 7.79 -5.16
N LYS A 60 -30.58 8.13 -4.83
CA LYS A 60 -30.10 9.52 -4.78
C LYS A 60 -30.14 10.21 -6.15
N ALA A 61 -29.84 9.49 -7.23
CA ALA A 61 -29.82 10.02 -8.59
C ALA A 61 -31.21 10.01 -9.26
N GLY A 62 -32.22 9.37 -8.66
CA GLY A 62 -33.56 9.25 -9.23
C GLY A 62 -33.61 8.41 -10.52
N ILE A 63 -32.73 7.42 -10.64
CA ILE A 63 -32.68 6.48 -11.79
C ILE A 63 -32.94 5.05 -11.32
N ALA A 64 -33.18 4.13 -12.26
CA ALA A 64 -33.23 2.70 -11.96
C ALA A 64 -31.84 2.05 -12.09
N LEU A 65 -31.61 0.97 -11.35
CA LEU A 65 -30.41 0.14 -11.49
C LEU A 65 -30.22 -0.40 -12.92
N SER A 66 -31.32 -0.64 -13.63
CA SER A 66 -31.33 -1.06 -15.04
C SER A 66 -30.82 0.01 -16.01
N ASP A 67 -30.75 1.29 -15.57
CA ASP A 67 -30.28 2.39 -16.41
C ASP A 67 -28.75 2.48 -16.44
N ILE A 68 -28.07 1.80 -15.51
CA ILE A 68 -26.60 1.71 -15.48
C ILE A 68 -26.13 0.75 -16.57
N SER A 69 -25.43 1.27 -17.57
CA SER A 69 -24.92 0.51 -18.71
C SER A 69 -23.56 -0.13 -18.44
N LEU A 70 -22.80 0.39 -17.46
CA LEU A 70 -21.45 -0.09 -17.17
C LEU A 70 -21.06 0.15 -15.72
N ILE A 71 -20.48 -0.88 -15.08
CA ILE A 71 -19.88 -0.80 -13.75
C ILE A 71 -18.37 -1.10 -13.86
N ARG A 72 -17.53 -0.22 -13.31
CA ARG A 72 -16.08 -0.37 -13.22
C ARG A 72 -15.67 -0.48 -11.77
N ILE A 73 -15.00 -1.57 -11.40
CA ILE A 73 -14.64 -1.87 -10.01
C ILE A 73 -13.13 -1.77 -9.82
N ASN A 74 -12.70 -0.99 -8.83
CA ASN A 74 -11.35 -0.96 -8.32
C ASN A 74 -11.22 -1.89 -7.10
N GLU A 75 -10.76 -3.12 -7.35
CA GLU A 75 -10.51 -4.12 -6.30
C GLU A 75 -9.04 -4.07 -5.84
N ALA A 76 -8.68 -3.09 -5.01
CA ALA A 76 -7.32 -3.00 -4.46
C ALA A 76 -7.19 -3.78 -3.14
N THR A 77 -6.88 -5.09 -3.19
CA THR A 77 -6.62 -5.91 -1.98
C THR A 77 -5.55 -5.25 -1.08
N PRO A 78 -5.71 -5.19 0.26
CA PRO A 78 -4.69 -4.61 1.14
C PRO A 78 -3.59 -5.67 1.34
N VAL A 79 -2.79 -5.86 0.30
CA VAL A 79 -1.60 -6.71 0.33
C VAL A 79 -0.46 -5.79 0.74
N LEU A 80 -0.14 -5.80 2.02
CA LEU A 80 1.03 -5.12 2.58
C LEU A 80 2.18 -6.12 2.68
N GLY A 81 3.06 -5.98 3.67
CA GLY A 81 4.17 -6.88 3.87
C GLY A 81 4.95 -6.51 5.13
N ILE A 82 6.18 -7.03 5.21
CA ILE A 82 7.07 -6.84 6.37
C ILE A 82 7.33 -5.37 6.71
N ASN A 83 7.24 -4.46 5.74
CA ASN A 83 7.35 -3.01 5.99
C ASN A 83 6.31 -2.52 6.99
N HIS A 84 5.04 -2.91 6.82
CA HIS A 84 3.97 -2.50 7.73
C HIS A 84 4.05 -3.25 9.06
N ALA A 85 4.36 -4.55 9.02
CA ALA A 85 4.52 -5.35 10.23
C ALA A 85 5.53 -4.74 11.20
N ILE A 86 6.71 -4.32 10.70
CA ILE A 86 7.73 -3.66 11.51
C ILE A 86 7.34 -2.20 11.84
N ALA A 87 6.72 -1.48 10.90
CA ALA A 87 6.29 -0.08 11.13
C ALA A 87 5.27 0.04 12.27
N HIS A 88 4.35 -0.92 12.42
CA HIS A 88 3.41 -0.96 13.55
C HIS A 88 4.16 -1.05 14.89
N GLN A 89 5.25 -1.83 14.96
CA GLN A 89 6.03 -2.00 16.18
C GLN A 89 6.85 -0.75 16.51
N LEU A 90 7.45 -0.12 15.49
CA LEU A 90 8.14 1.17 15.67
C LEU A 90 7.18 2.25 16.18
N GLY A 91 5.97 2.33 15.63
CA GLY A 91 4.95 3.27 16.09
C GLY A 91 4.44 2.97 17.49
N GLY A 92 4.19 1.70 17.81
CA GLY A 92 3.67 1.27 19.11
C GLY A 92 4.67 1.43 20.25
N GLN A 93 5.96 1.18 20.01
CA GLN A 93 6.98 1.21 21.06
C GLN A 93 7.71 2.55 21.21
N PHE A 94 7.83 3.32 20.13
CA PHE A 94 8.61 4.57 20.12
C PHE A 94 7.80 5.81 19.71
N HIS A 95 6.48 5.68 19.54
CA HIS A 95 5.59 6.76 19.10
C HIS A 95 6.01 7.41 17.78
N ILE A 96 6.65 6.63 16.92
CA ILE A 96 7.05 7.08 15.59
C ILE A 96 5.81 7.19 14.70
N ALA A 97 5.64 8.34 14.05
CA ALA A 97 4.56 8.55 13.09
C ALA A 97 4.56 7.46 12.01
N HIS A 98 3.40 6.90 11.71
CA HIS A 98 3.28 5.70 10.86
C HIS A 98 3.93 5.86 9.46
N GLY A 99 3.70 6.99 8.80
CA GLY A 99 4.32 7.28 7.49
C GLY A 99 5.85 7.38 7.57
N LEU A 100 6.36 7.92 8.68
CA LEU A 100 7.80 8.03 8.93
C LEU A 100 8.43 6.65 9.17
N ALA A 101 7.83 5.81 10.02
CA ALA A 101 8.29 4.43 10.22
C ALA A 101 8.38 3.66 8.89
N ASN A 102 7.34 3.77 8.05
CA ASN A 102 7.36 3.14 6.73
C ASN A 102 8.47 3.68 5.82
N ALA A 103 8.69 5.00 5.80
CA ALA A 103 9.72 5.64 4.98
C ALA A 103 11.14 5.22 5.39
N LEU A 104 11.38 5.00 6.69
CA LEU A 104 12.65 4.49 7.20
C LEU A 104 12.90 3.05 6.72
N LEU A 105 11.88 2.20 6.81
CA LEU A 105 11.95 0.77 6.48
C LEU A 105 12.02 0.45 4.98
N LEU A 106 11.57 1.36 4.11
CA LEU A 106 11.47 1.08 2.67
C LEU A 106 12.74 0.51 2.06
N VAL A 107 13.90 1.09 2.36
CA VAL A 107 15.19 0.66 1.79
C VAL A 107 15.58 -0.75 2.25
N PRO A 108 15.74 -1.04 3.55
CA PRO A 108 16.12 -2.39 3.99
C PRO A 108 15.07 -3.44 3.60
N VAL A 109 13.77 -3.09 3.58
CA VAL A 109 12.73 -4.03 3.15
C VAL A 109 12.79 -4.33 1.65
N ILE A 110 13.05 -3.33 0.79
CA ILE A 110 13.23 -3.57 -0.66
C ILE A 110 14.45 -4.46 -0.87
N ARG A 111 15.57 -4.21 -0.18
CA ARG A 111 16.77 -5.06 -0.26
C ARG A 111 16.47 -6.50 0.15
N PHE A 112 15.80 -6.69 1.28
CA PHE A 112 15.37 -8.00 1.76
C PHE A 112 14.48 -8.72 0.73
N ASN A 113 13.41 -8.07 0.28
CA ASN A 113 12.44 -8.65 -0.63
C ASN A 113 13.01 -8.90 -2.03
N ALA A 114 13.97 -8.10 -2.50
CA ALA A 114 14.60 -8.28 -3.81
C ALA A 114 15.49 -9.52 -3.92
N ALA A 115 15.75 -10.24 -2.82
CA ALA A 115 16.35 -11.57 -2.88
C ALA A 115 15.37 -12.62 -3.48
N ASP A 116 14.05 -12.39 -3.36
CA ASP A 116 13.05 -13.19 -4.09
C ASP A 116 13.00 -12.75 -5.56
N ALA A 117 13.08 -13.71 -6.48
CA ALA A 117 13.18 -13.44 -7.91
C ALA A 117 11.93 -12.76 -8.47
N ARG A 118 10.74 -13.07 -7.94
CA ARG A 118 9.47 -12.47 -8.39
C ARG A 118 9.37 -11.03 -7.91
N ALA A 119 9.69 -10.76 -6.65
CA ALA A 119 9.74 -9.41 -6.09
C ALA A 119 10.78 -8.55 -6.81
N ARG A 120 11.99 -9.08 -7.05
CA ARG A 120 13.05 -8.40 -7.81
C ARG A 120 12.57 -7.92 -9.18
N LYS A 121 11.92 -8.79 -9.96
CA LYS A 121 11.34 -8.42 -11.26
C LYS A 121 10.31 -7.28 -11.16
N ARG A 122 9.49 -7.28 -10.10
CA ARG A 122 8.49 -6.21 -9.89
C ARG A 122 9.14 -4.87 -9.52
N TYR A 123 10.14 -4.87 -8.65
CA TYR A 123 10.89 -3.66 -8.31
C TYR A 123 11.69 -3.14 -9.52
N ALA A 124 12.36 -4.02 -10.27
CA ALA A 124 13.06 -3.65 -11.49
C ALA A 124 12.12 -3.04 -12.54
N ARG A 125 10.93 -3.64 -12.73
CA ARG A 125 9.90 -3.09 -13.61
C ARG A 125 9.47 -1.68 -13.18
N LEU A 126 9.27 -1.45 -11.87
CA LEU A 126 8.95 -0.12 -11.36
C LEU A 126 10.08 0.88 -11.67
N ALA A 127 11.33 0.53 -11.39
CA ALA A 127 12.48 1.38 -11.68
C ALA A 127 12.58 1.78 -13.17
N LYS A 128 12.32 0.81 -14.06
CA LYS A 128 12.33 1.02 -15.51
C LYS A 128 11.18 1.92 -15.98
N LEU A 129 9.98 1.75 -15.41
CA LEU A 129 8.82 2.61 -15.70
C LEU A 129 9.03 4.05 -15.20
N CYS A 130 9.76 4.24 -14.11
CA CYS A 130 10.17 5.55 -13.61
C CYS A 130 11.38 6.14 -14.35
N HIS A 131 11.89 5.47 -15.38
CA HIS A 131 13.08 5.88 -16.14
C HIS A 131 14.36 6.00 -15.31
N PHE A 132 14.45 5.31 -14.17
CA PHE A 132 15.67 5.25 -13.34
C PHE A 132 16.70 4.26 -13.90
N SER A 133 16.27 3.36 -14.79
CA SER A 133 17.10 2.35 -15.45
C SER A 133 16.63 2.14 -16.88
N PRO A 134 17.52 1.78 -17.83
CA PRO A 134 17.13 1.40 -19.18
C PRO A 134 16.11 0.25 -19.20
N ALA A 135 15.19 0.26 -20.16
CA ALA A 135 14.14 -0.75 -20.28
C ALA A 135 14.67 -2.19 -20.40
N ASN A 136 15.83 -2.35 -21.07
CA ASN A 136 16.54 -3.61 -21.23
C ASN A 136 17.67 -3.83 -20.20
N GLY A 137 17.76 -2.99 -19.16
CA GLY A 137 18.79 -3.09 -18.13
C GLY A 137 18.61 -4.32 -17.23
N ASP A 138 19.70 -4.74 -16.58
CA ASP A 138 19.69 -5.80 -15.57
C ASP A 138 18.73 -5.47 -14.42
N ASP A 139 18.01 -6.49 -13.93
CA ASP A 139 17.02 -6.30 -12.88
C ASP A 139 17.67 -5.93 -11.53
N GLY A 140 18.84 -6.48 -11.22
CA GLY A 140 19.58 -6.12 -10.00
C GLY A 140 20.04 -4.67 -10.02
N ALA A 141 20.63 -4.23 -11.15
CA ALA A 141 21.00 -2.84 -11.37
C ALA A 141 19.79 -1.90 -11.28
N ALA A 142 18.65 -2.27 -11.87
CA ALA A 142 17.42 -1.50 -11.82
C ALA A 142 16.87 -1.34 -10.38
N VAL A 143 16.91 -2.41 -9.57
CA VAL A 143 16.52 -2.33 -8.15
C VAL A 143 17.45 -1.39 -7.37
N ASN A 144 18.76 -1.44 -7.62
CA ASN A 144 19.71 -0.52 -6.99
C ASN A 144 19.43 0.94 -7.36
N GLN A 145 19.06 1.22 -8.61
CA GLN A 145 18.65 2.57 -9.03
C GLN A 145 17.35 3.01 -8.35
N LEU A 146 16.37 2.13 -8.18
CA LEU A 146 15.15 2.44 -7.43
C LEU A 146 15.47 2.81 -5.98
N ILE A 147 16.29 2.01 -5.30
CA ILE A 147 16.72 2.28 -3.92
C ILE A 147 17.41 3.65 -3.83
N HIS A 148 18.34 3.93 -4.76
CA HIS A 148 19.04 5.21 -4.80
C HIS A 148 18.07 6.40 -4.92
N GLN A 149 17.06 6.31 -5.80
CA GLN A 149 16.07 7.36 -5.97
C GLN A 149 15.16 7.54 -4.75
N ILE A 150 14.82 6.45 -4.06
CA ILE A 150 14.09 6.51 -2.78
C ILE A 150 14.93 7.23 -1.71
N GLU A 151 16.23 6.95 -1.63
CA GLU A 151 17.13 7.65 -0.69
C GLU A 151 17.29 9.14 -1.02
N LEU A 152 17.33 9.51 -2.30
CA LEU A 152 17.32 10.92 -2.72
C LEU A 152 16.01 11.61 -2.33
N LEU A 153 14.87 10.97 -2.59
CA LEU A 153 13.56 11.52 -2.23
C LEU A 153 13.42 11.68 -0.71
N LYS A 154 13.85 10.69 0.08
CA LYS A 154 13.90 10.80 1.55
C LYS A 154 14.70 12.04 1.98
N ARG A 155 15.86 12.28 1.36
CA ARG A 155 16.67 13.48 1.64
C ARG A 155 15.95 14.78 1.31
N GLN A 156 15.32 14.86 0.14
CA GLN A 156 14.54 16.03 -0.30
C GLN A 156 13.36 16.33 0.63
N CYS A 157 12.73 15.29 1.18
CA CYS A 157 11.64 15.41 2.15
C CYS A 157 12.11 15.72 3.58
N GLY A 158 13.41 15.94 3.83
CA GLY A 158 13.95 16.15 5.17
C GLY A 158 13.97 14.88 6.04
N LEU A 159 13.76 13.70 5.45
CA LEU A 159 13.80 12.38 6.10
C LEU A 159 15.20 11.74 6.02
N ALA A 160 16.21 12.55 5.77
CA ALA A 160 17.61 12.13 5.57
C ALA A 160 18.25 11.51 6.83
N GLN A 161 17.59 11.59 7.98
CA GLN A 161 18.24 11.36 9.25
C GLN A 161 17.95 9.95 9.78
N PRO A 162 18.97 9.20 10.25
CA PRO A 162 18.79 7.91 10.91
C PRO A 162 17.92 8.05 12.17
N LEU A 163 17.45 6.92 12.69
CA LEU A 163 16.56 6.82 13.87
C LEU A 163 17.07 7.63 15.09
N ALA A 164 18.39 7.85 15.18
CA ALA A 164 19.03 8.72 16.18
C ALA A 164 18.46 10.16 16.21
N ALA A 165 18.06 10.72 15.07
CA ALA A 165 17.41 12.03 15.00
C ALA A 165 15.99 12.05 15.58
N MET A 166 15.39 10.87 15.76
CA MET A 166 14.05 10.69 16.28
C MET A 166 14.04 10.44 17.79
N LYS A 167 15.18 10.69 18.45
CA LYS A 167 15.39 10.51 19.90
C LYS A 167 15.18 9.08 20.39
N VAL A 168 15.29 8.11 19.49
CA VAL A 168 15.37 6.69 19.88
C VAL A 168 16.84 6.37 20.11
N ASP A 169 17.15 5.94 21.31
CA ASP A 169 18.49 5.49 21.68
C ASP A 169 18.72 4.05 21.16
N GLU A 170 19.93 3.77 20.68
CA GLU A 170 20.28 2.46 20.11
C GLU A 170 20.11 1.34 21.13
N ARG A 171 20.49 1.56 22.40
CA ARG A 171 20.32 0.57 23.46
C ARG A 171 18.85 0.33 23.76
N GLN A 172 18.04 1.39 23.76
CA GLN A 172 16.58 1.25 23.90
C GLN A 172 16.00 0.41 22.78
N LEU A 173 16.38 0.65 21.51
CA LEU A 173 15.92 -0.19 20.41
C LEU A 173 16.35 -1.64 20.61
N GLN A 174 17.63 -1.88 20.89
CA GLN A 174 18.19 -3.22 21.10
C GLN A 174 17.44 -4.00 22.19
N GLN A 175 17.06 -3.35 23.28
CA GLN A 175 16.24 -3.94 24.35
C GLN A 175 14.83 -4.31 23.90
N ARG A 176 14.26 -3.60 22.91
CA ARG A 176 12.91 -3.81 22.40
C ARG A 176 12.83 -4.76 21.21
N ILE A 177 13.93 -5.00 20.49
CA ILE A 177 13.95 -5.87 19.31
C ILE A 177 13.30 -7.23 19.56
N PRO A 178 13.54 -7.96 20.67
CA PRO A 178 12.88 -9.25 20.92
C PRO A 178 11.35 -9.16 20.93
N ASP A 179 10.78 -8.14 21.58
CA ASP A 179 9.34 -7.90 21.62
C ASP A 179 8.80 -7.50 20.24
N MET A 180 9.55 -6.64 19.53
CA MET A 180 9.18 -6.20 18.17
C MET A 180 9.16 -7.37 17.18
N ILE A 181 10.12 -8.30 17.25
CA ILE A 181 10.16 -9.50 16.41
C ILE A 181 8.92 -10.34 16.67
N THR A 182 8.64 -10.65 17.94
CA THR A 182 7.49 -11.46 18.32
C THR A 182 6.18 -10.85 17.81
N ALA A 183 6.01 -9.54 17.97
CA ALA A 183 4.82 -8.83 17.53
C ALA A 183 4.73 -8.70 15.99
N ALA A 184 5.86 -8.50 15.29
CA ALA A 184 5.90 -8.45 13.83
C ALA A 184 5.60 -9.83 13.21
N GLN A 185 6.05 -10.93 13.81
CA GLN A 185 5.69 -12.29 13.39
C GLN A 185 4.18 -12.56 13.52
N ALA A 186 3.54 -11.99 14.55
CA ALA A 186 2.10 -12.10 14.76
C ALA A 186 1.28 -11.12 13.88
N ASP A 187 1.91 -10.17 13.19
CA ASP A 187 1.23 -9.16 12.41
C ASP A 187 0.64 -9.75 11.12
N VAL A 188 -0.65 -9.51 10.89
CA VAL A 188 -1.39 -10.04 9.73
C VAL A 188 -0.83 -9.57 8.40
N THR A 189 -0.15 -8.41 8.35
CA THR A 189 0.45 -7.85 7.13
C THR A 189 1.70 -8.62 6.69
N LEU A 190 2.38 -9.32 7.60
CA LEU A 190 3.56 -10.13 7.25
C LEU A 190 3.20 -11.31 6.34
N ARG A 191 2.00 -11.88 6.51
CA ARG A 191 1.51 -13.05 5.77
C ARG A 191 1.49 -12.87 4.26
N THR A 192 1.43 -11.63 3.78
CA THR A 192 1.39 -11.30 2.35
C THR A 192 2.73 -10.84 1.79
N ASN A 193 3.80 -10.86 2.61
CA ASN A 193 5.12 -10.46 2.17
C ASN A 193 5.66 -11.45 1.10
N PRO A 194 6.27 -10.98 0.00
CA PRO A 194 6.65 -11.85 -1.13
C PRO A 194 7.79 -12.82 -0.78
N ARG A 195 8.62 -12.49 0.21
CA ARG A 195 9.67 -13.35 0.75
C ARG A 195 9.30 -13.70 2.20
N PRO A 196 9.22 -14.99 2.59
CA PRO A 196 9.09 -15.37 3.99
C PRO A 196 10.24 -14.77 4.81
N ALA A 197 9.94 -14.25 6.00
CA ALA A 197 10.92 -13.65 6.88
C ALA A 197 10.92 -14.36 8.23
N ASP A 198 12.09 -14.78 8.68
CA ASP A 198 12.27 -15.30 10.02
C ASP A 198 12.65 -14.19 11.02
N ASP A 199 12.89 -14.58 12.28
CA ASP A 199 13.23 -13.66 13.36
C ASP A 199 14.56 -12.94 13.11
N ASN A 200 15.52 -13.61 12.45
CA ASN A 200 16.82 -13.01 12.12
C ASN A 200 16.69 -12.00 10.96
N ASP A 201 15.83 -12.30 9.98
CA ASP A 201 15.51 -11.38 8.90
C ASP A 201 14.86 -10.10 9.44
N ILE A 202 13.86 -10.23 10.32
CA ILE A 202 13.19 -9.08 10.96
C ILE A 202 14.19 -8.28 11.80
N ARG A 203 15.03 -8.95 12.59
CA ARG A 203 16.11 -8.32 13.37
C ARG A 203 17.02 -7.50 12.45
N GLY A 204 17.55 -8.11 11.40
CA GLY A 204 18.47 -7.44 10.47
C GLY A 204 17.85 -6.23 9.79
N ILE A 205 16.56 -6.26 9.45
CA ILE A 205 15.84 -5.10 8.89
C ILE A 205 15.74 -3.96 9.91
N ILE A 206 15.48 -4.27 11.18
CA ILE A 206 15.38 -3.26 12.26
C ILE A 206 16.76 -2.66 12.55
N GLU A 207 17.80 -3.47 12.61
CA GLU A 207 19.18 -3.04 12.89
C GLU A 207 19.75 -2.17 11.76
N ALA A 208 19.42 -2.47 10.50
CA ALA A 208 19.79 -1.67 9.34
C ALA A 208 19.22 -0.23 9.33
N LEU A 209 18.37 0.14 10.30
CA LEU A 209 17.89 1.52 10.46
C LEU A 209 18.90 2.46 11.15
N TYR A 210 19.98 1.91 11.71
CA TYR A 210 21.07 2.67 12.34
C TYR A 210 22.32 2.81 11.45
N GLU A 211 22.40 2.05 10.36
CA GLU A 211 23.46 2.14 9.36
C GLU A 211 23.24 3.34 8.40
#